data_AF-A0A1W7D5D6-F1
#
_entry.id   AF-A0A1W7D5D6-F1
#
_cell.length_a   1.000
_cell.length_b   1.000
_cell.length_c   1.000
_cell.angle_alpha   90.00
_cell.angle_beta   90.00
_cell.angle_gamma   90.00
#
_symmetry.space_group_name_H-M   'P 1'
#
loop_
_entity.id
_entity.type
_entity.pdbx_description
1 polymer ?
#
loop_
_entity_poly.entity_id
_entity_poly.type
_entity_poly.pdbx_seq_one_letter_code
_entity_poly.pdbx_strand_id
1 'polypeptide(L)'
;MSLNPEYYELIWAGEKHHEFRRRYLVGRPTTWYVYLTAPVSRLMAVIDLDVAVVDTPRRIADIAERARSGNGSTVLAYLDGLERGFALPIRRVREFEGFAATELSEMLDSFHPPQGYTLVSRSPQWRAVCDKLTASPLMRQMSPPPGPVA
;
A
#
# COMPACT_ATOMS: atom_id res chain seq x y z
N MET A 1 -6.62 1.55 2.79
CA MET A 1 -6.10 0.26 3.30
C MET A 1 -5.24 0.53 4.52
N SER A 2 -4.93 -0.48 5.33
CA SER A 2 -4.11 -0.29 6.54
C SER A 2 -2.69 -0.83 6.34
N LEU A 3 -1.67 -0.09 6.80
CA LEU A 3 -0.27 -0.50 6.71
C LEU A 3 0.43 -0.30 8.06
N ASN A 4 1.26 -1.27 8.46
CA ASN A 4 2.12 -1.11 9.64
C ASN A 4 3.19 -0.03 9.34
N PRO A 5 3.38 0.97 10.22
CA PRO A 5 4.43 1.98 10.09
C PRO A 5 5.81 1.45 9.73
N GLU A 6 6.22 0.29 10.24
CA GLU A 6 7.53 -0.31 9.92
C GLU A 6 7.70 -0.57 8.41
N TYR A 7 6.67 -1.07 7.74
CA TYR A 7 6.71 -1.27 6.29
C TYR A 7 6.66 0.05 5.52
N TYR A 8 6.03 1.07 6.08
CA TYR A 8 6.00 2.40 5.47
C TYR A 8 7.39 3.04 5.50
N GLU A 9 8.12 2.91 6.60
CA GLU A 9 9.51 3.37 6.70
C GLU A 9 10.45 2.61 5.77
N LEU A 10 10.26 1.30 5.56
CA LEU A 10 11.01 0.56 4.54
C LEU A 10 10.78 1.10 3.12
N ILE A 11 9.60 1.65 2.83
CA ILE A 11 9.37 2.30 1.53
C ILE A 11 10.16 3.61 1.46
N TRP A 12 10.17 4.41 2.53
CA TRP A 12 10.95 5.66 2.62
C TRP A 12 12.46 5.47 2.57
N ALA A 13 12.96 4.38 3.16
CA ALA A 13 14.36 3.98 3.04
C ALA A 13 14.72 3.48 1.64
N GLY A 14 13.74 3.27 0.75
CA GLY A 14 13.95 2.69 -0.56
C GLY A 14 14.25 1.20 -0.51
N GLU A 15 13.90 0.49 0.58
CA GLU A 15 14.12 -0.94 0.75
C GLU A 15 12.90 -1.79 0.35
N LYS A 16 11.72 -1.16 0.28
CA LYS A 16 10.47 -1.80 -0.16
C LYS A 16 9.98 -1.16 -1.45
N HIS A 17 10.27 -1.82 -2.56
CA HIS A 17 9.85 -1.40 -3.91
C HIS A 17 8.52 -2.00 -4.36
N HIS A 18 8.07 -3.06 -3.70
CA HIS A 18 6.87 -3.78 -4.06
C HIS A 18 5.99 -4.01 -2.84
N GLU A 19 4.69 -4.00 -3.10
CA GLU A 19 3.71 -4.57 -2.20
C GLU A 19 3.29 -5.96 -2.69
N PHE A 20 3.23 -6.93 -1.77
CA PHE A 20 2.88 -8.30 -2.11
C PHE A 20 1.48 -8.63 -1.61
N ARG A 21 0.67 -9.25 -2.46
CA ARG A 21 -0.71 -9.62 -2.12
C ARG A 21 -1.02 -11.05 -2.55
N ARG A 22 -1.82 -11.75 -1.74
CA ARG A 22 -2.42 -13.06 -2.10
C ARG A 22 -3.56 -12.92 -3.12
N ARG A 23 -4.26 -11.79 -3.13
CA ARG A 23 -5.36 -11.46 -4.06
C ARG A 23 -5.36 -9.96 -4.36
N TYR A 24 -5.44 -9.59 -5.63
CA TYR A 24 -5.45 -8.18 -6.02
C TYR A 24 -6.16 -7.91 -7.35
N LEU A 25 -6.46 -6.64 -7.62
CA LEU A 25 -6.99 -6.16 -8.89
C LEU A 25 -5.90 -6.23 -9.98
N VAL A 26 -6.26 -6.66 -11.19
CA VAL A 26 -5.31 -6.83 -12.31
C VAL A 26 -5.61 -5.88 -13.46
N GLY A 27 -4.61 -5.70 -14.35
CA GLY A 27 -4.78 -5.00 -15.62
C GLY A 27 -4.85 -3.48 -15.54
N ARG A 28 -4.60 -2.88 -14.36
CA ARG A 28 -4.56 -1.43 -14.20
C ARG A 28 -3.70 -0.99 -13.00
N PRO A 29 -3.10 0.21 -13.06
CA PRO A 29 -2.51 0.84 -11.89
C PRO A 29 -3.58 1.21 -10.86
N THR A 30 -3.17 1.39 -9.61
CA THR A 30 -4.07 1.73 -8.51
C THR A 30 -3.43 2.72 -7.56
N THR A 31 -4.21 3.65 -7.03
CA THR A 31 -3.78 4.54 -5.94
C THR A 31 -4.33 4.02 -4.62
N TRP A 32 -3.44 3.89 -3.64
CA TRP A 32 -3.77 3.54 -2.28
C TRP A 32 -3.80 4.78 -1.40
N TYR A 33 -4.90 4.94 -0.69
CA TYR A 33 -4.99 5.80 0.48
C TYR A 33 -4.75 4.94 1.72
N VAL A 34 -3.71 5.27 2.47
CA VAL A 34 -3.10 4.40 3.47
C VAL A 34 -3.26 5.00 4.86
N TYR A 35 -3.99 4.24 5.68
CA TYR A 35 -4.05 4.45 7.12
C TYR A 35 -2.88 3.70 7.75
N LEU A 36 -1.97 4.43 8.38
CA LEU A 36 -0.91 3.82 9.17
C LEU A 36 -1.50 3.39 10.51
N THR A 37 -1.29 2.12 10.87
CA THR A 37 -1.77 1.57 12.15
C THR A 37 -1.01 2.18 13.33
N ALA A 38 -1.37 1.76 14.55
CA ALA A 38 -0.65 2.17 15.75
C ALA A 38 0.88 1.94 15.60
N PRO A 39 1.73 2.82 16.16
CA PRO A 39 1.37 3.98 17.00
C PRO A 39 0.94 5.23 16.23
N VAL A 40 1.04 5.27 14.89
CA VAL A 40 0.73 6.47 14.09
C VAL A 40 -0.77 6.75 14.02
N SER A 41 -1.58 5.70 13.78
CA SER A 41 -3.05 5.75 13.80
C SER A 41 -3.68 6.88 12.97
N ARG A 42 -3.25 7.00 11.71
CA ARG A 42 -3.57 8.14 10.85
C ARG A 42 -3.68 7.78 9.37
N LEU A 43 -4.69 8.30 8.69
CA LEU A 43 -4.78 8.30 7.22
C LEU A 43 -3.94 9.44 6.68
N MET A 44 -2.72 9.16 6.23
CA MET A 44 -1.76 10.21 5.86
C MET A 44 -0.94 9.94 4.61
N ALA A 45 -0.95 8.72 4.09
CA ALA A 45 -0.12 8.35 2.96
C ALA A 45 -0.94 8.03 1.72
N VAL A 46 -0.46 8.47 0.56
CA VAL A 46 -0.99 8.12 -0.75
C VAL A 46 0.11 7.44 -1.56
N ILE A 47 -0.13 6.19 -1.93
CA ILE A 47 0.84 5.36 -2.67
C ILE A 47 0.26 5.05 -4.05
N ASP A 48 0.95 5.50 -5.09
CA ASP A 48 0.62 5.13 -6.46
C ASP A 48 1.35 3.83 -6.81
N LEU A 49 0.57 2.82 -7.19
CA LEU A 49 1.04 1.50 -7.57
C LEU A 49 0.82 1.29 -9.06
N ASP A 50 1.77 0.62 -9.71
CA ASP A 50 1.62 0.21 -11.10
C ASP A 50 0.73 -1.03 -11.25
N VAL A 51 0.50 -1.45 -12.49
CA VAL A 51 -0.11 -2.74 -12.83
C VAL A 51 0.62 -3.85 -12.09
N ALA A 52 -0.14 -4.70 -11.39
CA ALA A 52 0.42 -5.82 -10.66
C ALA A 52 1.11 -6.82 -11.60
N VAL A 53 2.31 -7.24 -11.23
CA VAL A 53 2.93 -8.46 -11.77
C VAL A 53 2.19 -9.65 -11.17
N VAL A 54 1.66 -10.51 -12.04
CA VAL A 54 0.91 -11.71 -11.66
C VAL A 54 1.70 -12.92 -12.12
N ASP A 55 2.16 -13.72 -11.17
CA ASP A 55 2.99 -14.88 -11.47
C ASP A 55 2.86 -15.93 -10.36
N THR A 56 3.48 -17.09 -10.56
CA THR A 56 3.64 -18.14 -9.56
C THR A 56 4.28 -17.62 -8.26
N PRO A 57 3.97 -18.21 -7.09
CA PRO A 57 4.57 -17.82 -5.82
C PRO A 57 6.09 -17.76 -5.83
N ARG A 58 6.75 -18.70 -6.53
CA ARG A 58 8.20 -18.74 -6.65
C ARG A 58 8.74 -17.51 -7.38
N ARG A 59 8.17 -17.12 -8.52
CA ARG A 59 8.63 -15.95 -9.26
C ARG A 59 8.35 -14.64 -8.51
N ILE A 60 7.22 -14.56 -7.80
CA ILE A 60 6.95 -13.42 -6.92
C ILE A 60 7.95 -13.34 -5.75
N ALA A 61 8.34 -14.48 -5.17
CA ALA A 61 9.38 -14.54 -4.16
C ALA A 61 10.76 -14.14 -4.70
N ASP A 62 11.08 -14.50 -5.95
CA ASP A 62 12.32 -14.07 -6.60
C ASP A 62 12.39 -12.55 -6.78
N ILE A 63 11.26 -11.88 -7.07
CA ILE A 63 11.19 -10.41 -7.09
C ILE A 63 11.53 -9.84 -5.70
N ALA A 64 10.97 -10.44 -4.65
CA ALA A 64 11.21 -10.01 -3.28
C ALA A 64 12.68 -10.18 -2.87
N GLU A 65 13.30 -11.31 -3.23
CA GLU A 65 14.70 -11.61 -2.95
C GLU A 65 15.66 -10.65 -3.67
N ARG A 66 15.39 -10.34 -4.95
CA ARG A 66 16.18 -9.35 -5.71
C ARG A 66 16.04 -7.94 -5.16
N ALA A 67 14.88 -7.60 -4.60
CA ALA A 67 14.65 -6.29 -4.01
C ALA A 67 15.35 -6.16 -2.66
N ARG A 68 15.32 -7.22 -1.85
CA ARG A 68 16.00 -7.29 -0.55
C ARG A 68 16.33 -8.74 -0.22
N SER A 69 17.62 -9.04 -0.09
CA SER A 69 18.05 -10.40 0.22
C SER A 69 17.45 -10.91 1.54
N GLY A 70 17.01 -12.17 1.55
CA GLY A 70 16.31 -12.81 2.65
C GLY A 70 14.80 -12.58 2.68
N ASN A 71 14.25 -11.67 1.86
CA ASN A 71 12.81 -11.41 1.83
C ASN A 71 12.03 -12.46 1.00
N GLY A 72 12.70 -13.17 0.08
CA GLY A 72 12.05 -14.14 -0.79
C GLY A 72 11.37 -15.28 -0.02
N SER A 73 12.03 -15.80 1.01
CA SER A 73 11.49 -16.90 1.83
C SER A 73 10.21 -16.49 2.57
N THR A 74 10.17 -15.27 3.14
CA THR A 74 8.99 -14.72 3.80
C THR A 74 7.83 -14.54 2.82
N VAL A 75 8.09 -14.01 1.61
CA VAL A 75 7.06 -13.82 0.59
C VAL A 75 6.56 -15.17 0.05
N LEU A 76 7.46 -16.14 -0.15
CA LEU A 76 7.07 -17.49 -0.58
C LEU A 76 6.15 -18.16 0.43
N ALA A 77 6.50 -18.12 1.72
CA ALA A 77 5.66 -18.64 2.79
C ALA A 77 4.31 -17.89 2.88
N TYR A 78 4.31 -16.56 2.70
CA TYR A 78 3.09 -15.76 2.66
C TYR A 78 2.17 -16.13 1.48
N LEU A 79 2.69 -16.70 0.40
CA LEU A 79 1.93 -17.14 -0.78
C LEU A 79 1.65 -18.65 -0.80
N ASP A 80 1.94 -19.36 0.29
CA ASP A 80 1.73 -20.81 0.36
C ASP A 80 0.28 -21.20 0.07
N GLY A 81 0.12 -22.33 -0.62
CA GLY A 81 -1.15 -22.87 -1.10
C GLY A 81 -1.82 -22.10 -2.24
N LEU A 82 -1.14 -21.15 -2.89
CA LEU A 82 -1.69 -20.40 -4.02
C LEU A 82 -1.04 -20.79 -5.36
N GLU A 83 -1.81 -20.77 -6.44
CA GLU A 83 -1.27 -20.94 -7.80
C GLU A 83 -0.55 -19.68 -8.31
N ARG A 84 -0.94 -18.52 -7.79
CA ARG A 84 -0.38 -17.21 -8.18
C ARG A 84 -0.35 -16.22 -7.02
N GLY A 85 0.62 -15.32 -7.06
CA GLY A 85 0.72 -14.14 -6.21
C GLY A 85 0.74 -12.85 -7.03
N PHE A 86 0.77 -11.73 -6.32
CA PHE A 86 0.75 -10.40 -6.92
C PHE A 86 1.88 -9.56 -6.31
N ALA A 87 2.74 -9.00 -7.15
CA ALA A 87 3.70 -7.96 -6.77
C ALA A 87 3.28 -6.64 -7.42
N LEU A 88 3.08 -5.62 -6.59
CA LEU A 88 2.58 -4.31 -7.00
C LEU A 88 3.74 -3.32 -6.92
N PRO A 89 4.30 -2.86 -8.05
CA PRO A 89 5.39 -1.90 -8.04
C PRO A 89 4.95 -0.57 -7.44
N ILE A 90 5.72 -0.06 -6.48
CA ILE A 90 5.51 1.25 -5.88
C ILE A 90 6.14 2.29 -6.80
N ARG A 91 5.34 3.25 -7.28
CA ARG A 91 5.79 4.29 -8.22
C ARG A 91 6.01 5.62 -7.55
N ARG A 92 5.14 5.99 -6.62
CA ARG A 92 5.20 7.25 -5.90
C ARG A 92 4.56 7.12 -4.54
N VAL A 93 5.17 7.76 -3.55
CA VAL A 93 4.62 7.90 -2.20
C VAL A 93 4.53 9.38 -1.87
N ARG A 94 3.39 9.78 -1.33
CA ARG A 94 3.08 11.15 -0.90
C ARG A 94 2.54 11.10 0.51
N GLU A 95 3.08 11.96 1.37
CA GLU A 95 2.66 12.11 2.75
C GLU A 95 2.00 13.46 2.96
N PHE A 96 0.92 13.44 3.73
CA PHE A 96 0.11 14.61 4.08
C PHE A 96 -0.01 14.68 5.61
N GLU A 97 -0.49 15.81 6.13
CA GLU A 97 -0.80 15.93 7.57
C GLU A 97 -1.83 14.88 8.01
N GLY A 98 -2.79 14.56 7.14
CA GLY A 98 -3.69 13.42 7.33
C GLY A 98 -4.74 13.59 8.41
N PHE A 99 -5.46 12.50 8.69
CA PHE A 99 -6.57 12.47 9.64
C PHE A 99 -6.39 11.34 10.64
N ALA A 100 -6.50 11.65 11.93
CA ALA A 100 -6.53 10.69 13.02
C ALA A 100 -7.83 9.86 12.99
N ALA A 101 -7.84 8.73 13.71
CA ALA A 101 -9.01 7.86 13.81
C ALA A 101 -10.29 8.57 14.31
N THR A 102 -10.14 9.55 15.20
CA THR A 102 -11.26 10.34 15.74
C THR A 102 -11.85 11.25 14.67
N GLU A 103 -11.02 11.98 13.94
CA GLU A 103 -11.46 12.83 12.82
C GLU A 103 -12.12 12.00 11.71
N LEU A 104 -11.59 10.82 11.41
CA LEU A 104 -12.21 9.88 10.46
C LEU A 104 -13.56 9.37 10.95
N SER A 105 -13.72 9.13 12.26
CA SER A 105 -15.01 8.73 12.84
C SER A 105 -16.06 9.82 12.69
N GLU A 106 -15.68 11.09 12.88
CA GLU A 106 -16.56 12.24 12.66
C GLU A 106 -16.95 12.39 11.18
N MET A 107 -16.00 12.17 10.26
CA MET A 107 -16.24 12.29 8.81
C MET A 107 -17.03 11.12 8.20
N LEU A 108 -17.04 9.94 8.85
CA LEU A 108 -17.60 8.70 8.31
C LEU A 108 -18.74 8.13 9.17
N ASP A 109 -19.21 8.86 10.19
CA ASP A 109 -20.14 8.44 11.26
C ASP A 109 -19.61 7.31 12.16
N SER A 110 -18.69 6.48 11.66
CA SER A 110 -17.89 5.53 12.41
C SER A 110 -16.65 5.15 11.61
N PHE A 111 -15.53 4.87 12.27
CA PHE A 111 -14.33 4.41 11.60
C PHE A 111 -13.64 3.26 12.33
N HIS A 112 -13.31 2.23 11.56
CA HIS A 112 -12.39 1.19 11.94
C HIS A 112 -11.37 1.00 10.82
N PRO A 113 -10.07 0.82 11.11
CA PRO A 113 -9.08 0.55 10.08
C PRO A 113 -9.47 -0.67 9.26
N PRO A 114 -9.40 -0.61 7.91
CA PRO A 114 -9.78 -1.74 7.08
C PRO A 114 -8.83 -2.92 7.32
N GLN A 115 -9.40 -4.11 7.51
CA GLN A 115 -8.64 -5.38 7.59
C GLN A 115 -8.07 -5.82 6.23
N GLY A 116 -8.62 -5.28 5.14
CA GLY A 116 -8.11 -5.43 3.78
C GLY A 116 -8.01 -4.06 3.10
N TYR A 117 -8.91 -3.82 2.15
CA TYR A 117 -9.05 -2.52 1.50
C TYR A 117 -10.53 -2.19 1.25
N THR A 118 -10.81 -0.89 1.17
CA THR A 118 -12.10 -0.36 0.73
C THR A 118 -11.91 0.31 -0.61
N LEU A 119 -12.86 0.11 -1.53
CA LEU A 119 -12.85 0.79 -2.83
C LEU A 119 -13.47 2.18 -2.68
N VAL A 120 -12.63 3.22 -2.73
CA VAL A 120 -13.05 4.63 -2.66
C VAL A 120 -14.12 4.95 -3.70
N SER A 121 -14.03 4.36 -4.89
CA SER A 121 -15.03 4.57 -5.96
C SER A 121 -16.44 4.12 -5.59
N ARG A 122 -16.58 3.22 -4.60
CA ARG A 122 -17.87 2.68 -4.14
C ARG A 122 -18.43 3.38 -2.89
N SER A 123 -17.75 4.41 -2.37
CA SER A 123 -18.20 5.15 -1.19
C SER A 123 -18.01 6.66 -1.40
N PRO A 124 -19.10 7.44 -1.52
CA PRO A 124 -19.03 8.89 -1.62
C PRO A 124 -18.32 9.56 -0.45
N GLN A 125 -18.55 9.07 0.78
CA GLN A 125 -17.89 9.56 1.99
C GLN A 125 -16.38 9.35 1.92
N TRP A 126 -15.93 8.14 1.55
CA TRP A 126 -14.49 7.89 1.38
C TRP A 126 -13.88 8.74 0.26
N ARG A 127 -14.63 9.01 -0.81
CA ARG A 127 -14.17 9.92 -1.87
C ARG A 127 -13.93 11.32 -1.32
N ALA A 128 -14.90 11.87 -0.58
CA ALA A 128 -14.75 13.19 0.04
C ALA A 128 -13.56 13.26 1.01
N VAL A 129 -13.33 12.22 1.84
CA VAL A 129 -12.16 12.14 2.73
C VAL A 129 -10.85 12.13 1.94
N CYS A 130 -10.77 11.33 0.87
CA CYS A 130 -9.58 11.22 0.03
C CYS A 130 -9.29 12.50 -0.75
N ASP A 131 -10.32 13.18 -1.24
CA ASP A 131 -10.22 14.48 -1.91
C ASP A 131 -9.72 15.54 -0.92
N LYS A 132 -10.28 15.58 0.29
CA LYS A 132 -9.82 16.48 1.37
C LYS A 132 -8.37 16.22 1.76
N LEU A 133 -7.95 14.96 1.87
CA LEU A 133 -6.56 14.59 2.15
C LEU A 133 -5.63 15.15 1.08
N THR A 134 -5.95 14.94 -0.20
CA THR A 134 -5.07 15.32 -1.30
C THR A 134 -5.12 16.81 -1.67
N ALA A 135 -6.12 17.54 -1.16
CA ALA A 135 -6.17 19.00 -1.18
C ALA A 135 -5.36 19.66 -0.06
N SER A 136 -4.95 18.90 0.98
CA SER A 136 -4.10 19.41 2.05
C SER A 136 -2.63 19.56 1.62
N PRO A 137 -1.81 20.36 2.33
CA PRO A 137 -0.41 20.51 2.01
C PRO A 137 0.34 19.17 1.97
N LEU A 138 1.10 18.96 0.88
CA LEU A 138 2.01 17.83 0.75
C LEU A 138 3.21 18.04 1.68
N MET A 139 3.42 17.12 2.62
CA MET A 139 4.52 17.19 3.59
C MET A 139 5.83 16.70 2.99
N ARG A 140 5.79 15.54 2.33
CA ARG A 140 6.94 14.98 1.61
C ARG A 140 6.48 14.04 0.51
N GLN A 141 7.34 13.83 -0.48
CA GLN A 141 7.12 12.84 -1.52
C GLN A 141 8.42 12.15 -1.95
N MET A 142 8.27 10.97 -2.52
CA MET A 142 9.35 10.18 -3.08
C MET A 142 8.83 9.39 -4.29
N SER A 143 9.70 9.17 -5.26
CA SER A 143 9.52 8.18 -6.31
C SER A 143 10.67 7.19 -6.19
N PRO A 144 10.45 5.98 -5.64
CA PRO A 144 11.53 5.02 -5.52
C PRO A 144 12.02 4.61 -6.93
N PRO A 145 13.29 4.23 -7.07
CA PRO A 145 13.77 3.69 -8.34
C PRO A 145 12.93 2.45 -8.71
N PRO A 146 12.76 2.17 -10.01
CA PRO A 146 12.00 1.00 -10.45
C PRO A 146 12.58 -0.25 -9.78
N GLY A 147 11.72 -1.00 -9.09
CA GLY A 147 12.10 -2.25 -8.47
C GLY A 147 12.40 -3.34 -9.52
N PRO A 148 13.01 -4.45 -9.09
CA PRO A 148 13.27 -5.59 -9.96
C PRO A 148 11.97 -6.16 -10.54
N VAL A 149 12.01 -6.54 -11.82
CA VAL A 149 10.93 -7.24 -12.53
C VAL A 149 11.19 -8.75 -12.55
N ALA A 150 10.11 -9.53 -12.72
CA ALA A 150 10.08 -11.00 -12.67
C ALA A 150 10.79 -11.71 -13.85
#